data_AF-A0A5E8GYJ5-F1
#
_entry.id   AF-A0A5E8GYJ5-F1
#
_cell.length_a   1.000
_cell.length_b   1.000
_cell.length_c   1.000
_cell.angle_alpha   90.00
_cell.angle_beta   90.00
_cell.angle_gamma   90.00
#
_symmetry.space_group_name_H-M   'P 1'
#
loop_
_entity.id
_entity.type
_entity.pdbx_description
1 polymer ?
#
loop_
_entity_poly.entity_id
_entity_poly.type
_entity_poly.pdbx_seq_one_letter_code
_entity_poly.pdbx_strand_id
1 'polypeptide(L)' 'MTVFLNGLMKFRRGPWEMLASVLIAIGVIMLMQPLAMWAYTYSFIVTLTGTVMFIVVSHFPD' A
#
# COMPACT_ATOMS: atom_id res chain seq x y z
N MET A 1 -16.94 -6.99 -6.07
CA MET A 1 -16.22 -7.20 -4.80
C MET A 1 -15.59 -8.59 -4.70
N THR A 2 -16.27 -9.67 -5.13
CA THR A 2 -15.76 -11.05 -5.05
C THR A 2 -14.55 -11.36 -5.94
N VAL A 3 -14.40 -10.67 -7.09
CA VAL A 3 -13.24 -10.84 -8.00
C VAL A 3 -11.96 -10.22 -7.43
N PHE A 4 -12.07 -9.05 -6.78
CA PHE A 4 -10.95 -8.36 -6.14
C PHE A 4 -10.39 -9.18 -4.96
N LEU A 5 -11.28 -9.69 -4.09
CA LEU A 5 -10.91 -10.55 -2.97
C LEU A 5 -10.32 -11.90 -3.42
N ASN A 6 -10.88 -12.52 -4.48
CA ASN A 6 -10.29 -13.74 -5.07
C ASN A 6 -8.91 -13.50 -5.68
N GLY A 7 -8.69 -12.35 -6.31
CA GLY A 7 -7.37 -12.01 -6.87
C GLY A 7 -6.33 -11.71 -5.80
N LEU A 8 -6.74 -11.13 -4.67
CA LEU A 8 -5.94 -11.01 -3.45
C LEU A 8 -5.49 -12.38 -2.91
N MET A 9 -6.42 -13.34 -2.87
CA MET A 9 -6.17 -14.70 -2.38
C MET A 9 -5.36 -15.56 -3.37
N LYS A 10 -5.40 -15.23 -4.67
CA LYS A 10 -4.61 -15.88 -5.73
C LYS A 10 -3.22 -15.24 -5.97
N PHE A 11 -2.78 -14.26 -5.16
CA PHE A 11 -1.52 -13.53 -5.37
C PHE A 11 -1.38 -12.93 -6.79
N ARG A 12 -2.51 -12.53 -7.39
CA ARG A 12 -2.50 -11.87 -8.71
C ARG A 12 -1.96 -10.45 -8.55
N ARG A 13 -1.05 -10.03 -9.44
CA ARG A 13 -0.44 -8.68 -9.45
C ARG A 13 -1.46 -7.55 -9.31
N GLY A 14 -2.50 -7.55 -10.16
CA GLY A 14 -3.45 -6.44 -10.26
C GLY A 14 -4.05 -5.94 -8.93
N PRO A 15 -4.75 -6.77 -8.13
CA PRO A 15 -5.33 -6.32 -6.86
C PRO A 15 -4.30 -5.97 -5.78
N TRP A 16 -3.13 -6.61 -5.78
CA TRP A 16 -2.06 -6.32 -4.83
C TRP A 16 -1.30 -5.02 -5.16
N GLU A 17 -1.14 -4.67 -6.43
CA GLU A 17 -0.57 -3.37 -6.86
C GLU A 17 -1.46 -2.20 -6.46
N MET A 18 -2.78 -2.38 -6.57
CA MET A 18 -3.75 -1.37 -6.12
C MET A 18 -3.66 -1.16 -4.60
N LEU A 19 -3.55 -2.23 -3.82
CA LEU A 19 -3.36 -2.14 -2.38
C LEU A 19 -2.06 -1.42 -2.01
N ALA A 20 -0.94 -1.78 -2.64
CA ALA A 20 0.35 -1.14 -2.40
C ALA A 20 0.29 0.37 -2.72
N SER A 21 -0.35 0.74 -3.84
CA SER A 21 -0.53 2.14 -4.23
C SER A 21 -1.40 2.93 -3.24
N VAL A 22 -2.48 2.33 -2.74
CA VAL A 22 -3.33 2.94 -1.70
C VAL A 22 -2.54 3.14 -0.41
N LEU A 23 -1.70 2.18 -0.02
CA LEU A 23 -0.89 2.25 1.19
C LEU A 23 0.17 3.37 1.10
N ILE A 24 0.77 3.56 -0.08
CA ILE A 24 1.66 4.70 -0.36
C ILE A 24 0.89 6.03 -0.27
N ALA A 25 -0.30 6.13 -0.88
CA ALA A 25 -1.11 7.35 -0.82
C ALA A 25 -1.49 7.72 0.62
N ILE A 26 -1.82 6.74 1.46
CA ILE A 26 -2.07 6.93 2.89
C ILE A 26 -0.81 7.48 3.57
N GLY A 27 0.36 6.90 3.32
CA GLY A 27 1.62 7.37 3.88
C GLY A 27 1.94 8.83 3.52
N VAL A 28 1.68 9.24 2.27
CA VAL A 28 1.84 10.62 1.82
C VAL A 28 0.87 11.58 2.51
N ILE A 29 -0.40 11.18 2.66
CA ILE A 29 -1.41 11.97 3.39
C ILE A 29 -1.02 12.11 4.87
N MET A 30 -0.44 11.06 5.46
CA MET A 30 0.11 11.09 6.82
C MET A 30 1.29 12.06 6.98
N LEU A 31 2.05 12.29 5.91
CA LEU A 31 3.14 13.27 5.89
C LEU A 31 2.63 14.72 5.75
N MET A 32 1.59 14.94 4.95
CA MET A 32 1.08 16.27 4.62
C MET A 32 0.21 16.90 5.72
N GLN A 33 -0.28 16.11 6.68
CA GLN A 33 -1.17 16.59 7.73
C GLN A 33 -0.42 17.30 8.88
N PRO A 34 -0.84 18.51 9.31
CA PRO A 34 -0.13 19.28 10.34
C PRO A 34 -0.56 18.99 11.80
N LEU A 35 -1.67 18.28 12.02
CA LEU A 35 -2.32 18.21 13.35
C LEU A 35 -2.04 16.93 14.15
N ALA A 36 -1.71 15.82 13.48
CA ALA A 36 -1.53 14.53 14.14
C ALA A 36 -0.05 14.13 14.20
N MET A 37 0.63 14.44 15.30
CA MET A 37 2.04 14.05 15.51
C MET A 37 2.25 12.54 15.41
N TRP A 38 1.31 11.73 15.89
CA TRP A 38 1.40 10.27 15.79
C TRP A 38 1.41 9.80 14.33
N ALA A 39 0.54 10.38 13.49
CA ALA A 39 0.47 10.03 12.07
C ALA A 39 1.76 10.44 11.35
N TYR A 40 2.34 11.59 11.69
CA TYR A 40 3.63 12.01 11.19
C TYR A 40 4.76 11.03 11.57
N THR A 41 4.82 10.58 12.83
CA THR A 41 5.84 9.61 13.29
C THR A 41 5.78 8.29 12.50
N TYR A 42 4.58 7.78 12.22
CA TYR A 42 4.43 6.51 11.48
C TYR A 42 4.38 6.67 9.96
N SER A 43 4.24 7.89 9.44
CA SER A 43 4.11 8.19 7.99
C SER A 43 5.25 7.59 7.16
N PHE A 44 6.47 7.67 7.67
CA PHE A 44 7.65 7.13 6.99
C PHE A 44 7.58 5.61 6.87
N ILE A 45 7.26 4.91 7.97
CA ILE A 45 7.16 3.45 8.00
C ILE A 45 6.00 2.98 7.10
N VAL A 46 4.87 3.68 7.12
CA VAL A 46 3.71 3.36 6.26
C VAL A 46 4.08 3.52 4.79
N THR A 47 4.71 4.65 4.41
CA THR A 47 5.15 4.88 3.03
C THR A 47 6.16 3.84 2.58
N LEU A 48 7.18 3.57 3.41
CA LEU A 48 8.22 2.58 3.13
C LEU A 48 7.63 1.18 2.96
N THR A 49 6.70 0.79 3.83
CA THR A 49 6.00 -0.49 3.74
C THR A 49 5.22 -0.58 2.43
N GLY A 50 4.54 0.49 2.04
CA GLY A 50 3.83 0.57 0.76
C GLY A 50 4.77 0.39 -0.44
N THR A 51 5.93 1.03 -0.42
CA THR A 51 6.95 0.89 -1.48
C THR A 51 7.54 -0.53 -1.52
N VAL A 52 7.90 -1.11 -0.38
CA VAL A 52 8.41 -2.48 -0.31
C VAL A 52 7.35 -3.47 -0.81
N MET A 53 6.10 -3.29 -0.39
CA MET A 53 4.96 -4.09 -0.87
C MET A 53 4.77 -3.96 -2.37
N PHE A 54 4.92 -2.75 -2.93
CA PHE A 54 4.85 -2.50 -4.38
C PHE A 54 5.98 -3.23 -5.15
N ILE A 55 7.20 -3.22 -4.61
CA ILE A 55 8.34 -3.94 -5.19
C ILE A 55 8.13 -5.46 -5.10
N VAL A 56 7.55 -5.97 -4.02
CA VAL A 56 7.29 -7.40 -3.86
C VAL A 56 6.18 -7.85 -4.81
N VAL A 57 5.04 -7.14 -4.88
CA VAL A 57 3.96 -7.51 -5.79
C VAL A 57 4.39 -7.40 -7.25
N SER A 58 5.26 -6.45 -7.59
CA SER A 58 5.77 -6.33 -8.96
C SER A 58 6.61 -7.52 -9.41
N HIS A 59 6.86 -8.53 -8.57
CA HIS A 59 7.47 -9.81 -8.94
C HIS A 59 6.47 -10.97 -9.09
N PHE A 60 5.21 -10.80 -8.70
CA PHE A 60 4.22 -11.87 -8.84
C PHE A 60 3.89 -12.15 -10.31
N PRO A 61 3.69 -13.41 -10.72
CA PRO A 61 3.23 -13.72 -12.06
C PRO A 61 1.75 -13.31 -12.24
N ASP A 62 1.41 -12.81 -13.43
CA ASP A 62 0.05 -12.40 -13.82
C ASP A 62 -0.91 -13.59 -14.00
#